data_AF-A0A7W6S4G0-F1
#
_entry.id   AF-A0A7W6S4G0-F1
#
_cell.length_a   1.000
_cell.length_b   1.000
_cell.length_c   1.000
_cell.angle_alpha   90.00
_cell.angle_beta   90.00
_cell.angle_gamma   90.00
#
_symmetry.space_group_name_H-M   'P 1'
#
loop_
_entity.id
_entity.type
_entity.pdbx_description
1 polymer ?
#
loop_
_entity_poly.entity_id
_entity_poly.type
_entity_poly.pdbx_seq_one_letter_code
_entity_poly.pdbx_strand_id
1 'polypeptide(L)' 'MADYFTVLTLAGQAALANALATGGTVALTDMAVGDGGGAPVTPTETMTALVG' A
#
# COMPACT_ATOMS: atom_id res chain seq x y z
N MET A 1 10.68 -19.32 2.92
CA MET A 1 9.58 -18.49 3.47
C MET A 1 9.88 -17.06 3.07
N ALA A 2 8.91 -16.28 2.60
CA ALA A 2 9.16 -14.85 2.39
C ALA A 2 9.02 -14.14 3.74
N ASP A 3 10.07 -13.45 4.18
CA ASP A 3 10.07 -12.72 5.46
C ASP A 3 9.21 -11.45 5.40
N TYR A 4 8.81 -11.04 4.18
CA TYR A 4 8.04 -9.84 3.91
C TYR A 4 6.99 -10.10 2.84
N PHE A 5 5.87 -9.41 2.95
CA PHE A 5 4.78 -9.43 1.99
C PHE A 5 4.22 -8.01 1.80
N THR A 6 3.49 -7.82 0.72
CA THR A 6 2.84 -6.54 0.40
C THR A 6 1.34 -6.74 0.29
N VAL A 7 0.58 -5.72 0.68
CA VAL A 7 -0.88 -5.66 0.53
C VAL A 7 -1.21 -4.45 -0.32
N LEU A 8 -2.03 -4.63 -1.37
CA LEU A 8 -2.55 -3.51 -2.15
C LEU A 8 -3.75 -2.92 -1.39
N THR A 9 -3.66 -1.66 -0.98
CA THR A 9 -4.81 -0.97 -0.39
C THR A 9 -5.94 -0.80 -1.41
N LEU A 10 -7.16 -0.58 -0.94
CA LEU A 10 -8.30 -0.27 -1.82
C LEU A 10 -8.02 0.94 -2.72
N ALA A 11 -7.30 1.94 -2.20
CA ALA A 11 -6.85 3.09 -2.99
C ALA A 11 -5.84 2.69 -4.07
N GLY A 12 -4.87 1.81 -3.75
CA GLY A 12 -3.91 1.29 -4.72
C GLY A 12 -4.57 0.43 -5.81
N GLN A 13 -5.55 -0.39 -5.46
CA GLN A 13 -6.35 -1.16 -6.41
C GLN A 13 -7.09 -0.24 -7.39
N ALA A 14 -7.72 0.83 -6.88
CA ALA A 14 -8.40 1.82 -7.73
C ALA A 14 -7.44 2.56 -8.67
N ALA A 15 -6.26 2.96 -8.17
CA ALA A 15 -5.24 3.60 -8.98
C ALA A 15 -4.73 2.69 -10.11
N LEU A 16 -4.49 1.41 -9.78
CA LEU A 16 -4.07 0.41 -10.77
C LEU A 16 -5.17 0.13 -11.81
N ALA A 17 -6.42 0.01 -11.38
CA ALA A 17 -7.56 -0.19 -12.29
C ALA A 17 -7.70 0.98 -13.28
N ASN A 18 -7.55 2.21 -12.81
CA ASN A 18 -7.60 3.40 -13.66
C ASN A 18 -6.42 3.44 -14.65
N ALA A 19 -5.21 3.14 -14.19
CA ALA A 19 -4.03 3.06 -15.05
C ALA A 19 -4.21 2.00 -16.15
N LEU A 20 -4.73 0.82 -15.79
CA LEU A 20 -5.02 -0.24 -16.76
C LEU A 20 -6.08 0.18 -17.79
N ALA A 21 -7.17 0.81 -17.35
CA ALA A 21 -8.26 1.23 -18.23
C ALA A 21 -7.84 2.34 -19.20
N THR A 22 -6.90 3.21 -18.80
CA THR A 22 -6.43 4.35 -19.59
C THR A 22 -5.15 4.07 -20.38
N GLY A 23 -4.52 2.91 -20.19
CA GLY A 23 -3.22 2.57 -20.77
C GLY A 23 -2.05 3.36 -20.15
N GLY A 24 -2.23 3.83 -18.92
CA GLY A 24 -1.23 4.59 -18.16
C GLY A 24 -0.40 3.73 -17.20
N THR A 25 0.33 4.40 -16.31
CA THR A 25 1.11 3.78 -15.23
C THR A 25 0.79 4.43 -13.89
N VAL A 26 1.01 3.70 -12.79
CA VAL A 26 0.92 4.27 -11.44
C VAL A 26 2.31 4.77 -11.04
N ALA A 27 2.47 6.08 -10.90
CA ALA A 27 3.71 6.67 -10.40
C ALA A 27 3.77 6.57 -8.87
N LEU A 28 4.83 5.97 -8.34
CA LEU A 28 5.14 5.96 -6.91
C LEU A 28 6.09 7.10 -6.62
N THR A 29 5.58 8.21 -6.09
CA THR A 29 6.33 9.45 -5.88
C THR A 29 6.90 9.58 -4.47
N ASP A 30 6.21 9.01 -3.49
CA ASP A 30 6.48 9.18 -2.07
C ASP A 30 6.47 7.83 -1.36
N MET A 31 7.32 7.70 -0.34
CA MET A 31 7.42 6.52 0.51
C MET A 31 7.54 6.97 1.97
N ALA A 32 6.74 6.35 2.84
CA ALA A 32 6.78 6.57 4.27
C ALA A 32 6.79 5.22 5.01
N VAL A 33 7.32 5.20 6.23
CA VAL A 33 7.47 3.99 7.05
C VAL A 33 6.84 4.26 8.42
N GLY A 34 6.00 3.32 8.89
CA GLY A 34 5.44 3.32 10.24
C GLY A 34 6.07 2.22 11.08
N ASP A 35 6.32 2.48 12.35
CA ASP A 35 6.90 1.54 13.31
C ASP A 35 5.86 0.86 14.20
N GLY A 36 4.57 1.18 14.02
CA GLY A 36 3.48 0.56 14.76
C GLY A 36 3.52 0.77 16.27
N GLY A 37 4.18 1.84 16.73
CA GLY A 37 4.37 2.14 18.15
C GLY A 37 5.34 1.16 18.80
N GLY A 38 6.24 0.57 18.01
CA GLY A 38 7.16 -0.49 18.42
C GLY A 38 6.56 -1.90 18.40
N ALA A 39 5.34 -2.09 17.89
CA ALA A 39 4.68 -3.37 17.78
C ALA A 39 4.44 -3.79 16.32
N PRO A 40 4.42 -5.10 16.00
CA PRO A 40 4.04 -5.57 14.67
C PRO A 40 2.61 -5.16 14.31
N VAL A 41 2.43 -4.69 13.07
CA VAL A 41 1.13 -4.34 12.51
C VAL A 41 0.75 -5.37 11.47
N THR A 42 -0.49 -5.86 11.51
CA THR A 42 -1.07 -6.67 10.44
C THR A 42 -1.68 -5.73 9.40
N PRO A 43 -1.07 -5.59 8.20
CA PRO A 43 -1.60 -4.69 7.18
C PRO A 43 -2.93 -5.20 6.63
N THR A 44 -3.87 -4.29 6.39
CA THR A 44 -5.16 -4.58 5.73
C THR A 44 -5.35 -3.68 4.52
N GLU A 45 -6.14 -4.13 3.55
CA GLU A 45 -6.42 -3.36 2.33
C GLU A 45 -7.14 -2.02 2.62
N THR A 46 -7.84 -1.93 3.75
CA THR A 46 -8.61 -0.76 4.15
C THR A 46 -7.79 0.33 4.83
N MET A 47 -6.50 0.09 5.12
CA MET A 47 -5.63 1.09 5.73
C MET A 47 -5.45 2.31 4.82
N THR A 48 -5.64 3.50 5.39
CA THR A 48 -5.48 4.80 4.71
C THR A 48 -4.32 5.62 5.28
N ALA A 49 -3.68 5.14 6.35
CA ALA A 49 -2.56 5.78 7.01
C ALA A 49 -1.62 4.74 7.62
N LEU A 50 -0.37 5.13 7.87
CA LEU A 50 0.59 4.35 8.65
C LEU A 50 0.19 4.36 10.13
N VAL A 51 0.53 3.28 10.82
CA VAL A 51 0.49 3.24 12.29
C VAL A 51 1.87 3.63 12.78
N GLY A 52 1.93 4.70 13.58
CA GLY A 52 3.14 5.09 14.33
C GLY A 52 3.11 4.54 15.75
#